data_AF-A0A2V9UUY6-F1
#
_entry.id   AF-A0A2V9UUY6-F1
#
_cell.length_a   1.000
_cell.length_b   1.000
_cell.length_c   1.000
_cell.angle_alpha   90.00
_cell.angle_beta   90.00
_cell.angle_gamma   90.00
#
_symmetry.space_group_name_H-M   'P 1'
#
loop_
_entity.id
_entity.type
_entity.pdbx_description
1 polymer ?
#
loop_
_entity_poly.entity_id
_entity_poly.type
_entity_poly.pdbx_seq_one_letter_code
_entity_poly.pdbx_strand_id
1 'polypeptide(L)'
;MDWSGTRAYGLGLNGLYLNLQGREGHGIVHSGTDAKALMKEIKEKLLGVRDPQSGLSVITRVDIASEVYSGPYSQSGPDLIVGYNRGYRAGWKTILGAFPPDTLENNNNPWSGDHCMDRDLVPGVLLSNRKISVGAPALTDISPTILAEFGIEKPKDMMGRSVFQPDSTRF
;
A
#
# COMPACT_ATOMS: atom_id res chain seq x y z
N MET A 1 18.60 -17.86 -2.11
CA MET A 1 18.71 -16.39 -2.22
C MET A 1 20.11 -15.99 -1.82
N ASP A 2 20.80 -15.21 -2.65
CA ASP A 2 22.13 -14.69 -2.34
C ASP A 2 22.01 -13.24 -1.86
N TRP A 3 22.13 -13.03 -0.56
CA TRP A 3 21.99 -11.71 0.05
C TRP A 3 23.12 -10.74 -0.33
N SER A 4 24.30 -11.26 -0.68
CA SER A 4 25.45 -10.42 -1.03
C SER A 4 25.31 -9.74 -2.39
N GLY A 5 24.46 -10.27 -3.27
CA GLY A 5 24.13 -9.69 -4.57
C GLY A 5 22.71 -9.10 -4.67
N THR A 6 21.87 -9.29 -3.66
CA THR A 6 20.46 -8.86 -3.70
C THR A 6 20.33 -7.40 -3.25
N ARG A 7 19.83 -6.52 -4.14
CA ARG A 7 19.60 -5.10 -3.84
C ARG A 7 18.22 -4.81 -3.24
N ALA A 8 17.22 -5.62 -3.58
CA ALA A 8 15.84 -5.48 -3.10
C ALA A 8 15.14 -6.83 -3.11
N TYR A 9 14.12 -6.99 -2.28
CA TYR A 9 13.34 -8.22 -2.14
C TYR A 9 11.88 -7.93 -1.83
N GLY A 10 11.00 -8.85 -2.25
CA GLY A 10 9.58 -8.83 -1.88
C GLY A 10 9.33 -9.64 -0.62
N LEU A 11 8.42 -9.15 0.22
CA LEU A 11 7.91 -9.89 1.37
C LEU A 11 6.41 -9.62 1.53
N GLY A 12 5.65 -10.69 1.72
CA GLY A 12 4.20 -10.63 1.76
C GLY A 12 3.59 -10.39 0.37
N LEU A 13 2.48 -9.66 0.33
CA LEU A 13 1.66 -9.50 -0.88
C LEU A 13 2.03 -8.26 -1.72
N ASN A 14 2.33 -7.14 -1.06
CA ASN A 14 2.56 -5.83 -1.70
C ASN A 14 3.89 -5.19 -1.31
N GLY A 15 4.58 -5.73 -0.30
CA GLY A 15 5.76 -5.10 0.29
C GLY A 15 7.02 -5.39 -0.51
N LEU A 16 7.77 -4.33 -0.81
CA LEU A 16 9.11 -4.39 -1.35
C LEU A 16 10.07 -3.66 -0.42
N TYR A 17 11.18 -4.33 -0.11
CA TYR A 17 12.22 -3.86 0.78
C TYR A 17 13.53 -3.77 0.01
N LEU A 18 14.28 -2.71 0.24
CA LEU A 18 15.67 -2.61 -0.13
C LEU A 18 16.52 -3.45 0.84
N ASN A 19 17.63 -4.01 0.36
CA ASN A 19 18.64 -4.63 1.22
C ASN A 19 19.59 -3.55 1.74
N LEU A 20 19.10 -2.69 2.64
CA LEU A 20 19.81 -1.53 3.16
C LEU A 20 20.91 -1.90 4.16
N GLN A 21 22.06 -1.24 4.03
CA GLN A 21 23.13 -1.37 4.99
C GLN A 21 22.69 -0.86 6.37
N GLY A 22 22.94 -1.69 7.40
CA GLY A 22 22.61 -1.36 8.79
C GLY A 22 21.15 -1.65 9.19
N ARG A 23 20.27 -1.98 8.24
CA ARG A 23 18.92 -2.50 8.52
C ARG A 23 18.86 -4.01 8.28
N GLU A 24 19.36 -4.47 7.14
CA GLU A 24 19.48 -5.89 6.81
C GLU A 24 20.86 -6.43 7.19
N GLY A 25 20.92 -7.69 7.66
CA GLY A 25 22.16 -8.31 8.16
C GLY A 25 23.29 -8.41 7.12
N HIS A 26 22.94 -8.47 5.84
CA HIS A 26 23.87 -8.44 4.70
C HIS A 26 23.54 -7.28 3.75
N GLY A 27 23.09 -6.15 4.31
CA GLY A 27 22.71 -4.96 3.55
C GLY A 27 23.84 -4.43 2.66
N ILE A 28 23.54 -4.22 1.37
CA ILE A 28 24.49 -3.74 0.36
C ILE A 28 24.09 -2.40 -0.27
N VAL A 29 22.86 -1.92 -0.01
CA VAL A 29 22.37 -0.65 -0.55
C VAL A 29 22.59 0.45 0.47
N HIS A 30 23.30 1.51 0.09
CA HIS A 30 23.48 2.66 0.96
C HIS A 30 22.20 3.51 1.04
N SER A 31 21.93 4.02 2.23
CA SER A 31 20.84 4.99 2.45
C SER A 31 21.08 6.29 1.69
N GLY A 32 20.03 7.10 1.54
CA GLY A 32 20.11 8.39 0.86
C GLY A 32 19.97 8.26 -0.66
N THR A 33 20.95 8.71 -1.42
CA THR A 33 20.86 8.82 -2.89
C THR A 33 20.72 7.46 -3.57
N ASP A 34 21.52 6.47 -3.16
CA ASP A 34 21.51 5.12 -3.76
C ASP A 34 20.14 4.44 -3.57
N ALA A 35 19.62 4.45 -2.34
CA ALA A 35 18.29 3.95 -2.03
C ALA A 35 17.18 4.65 -2.83
N LYS A 36 17.20 5.98 -2.90
CA LYS A 36 16.22 6.77 -3.68
C LYS A 36 16.27 6.45 -5.17
N ALA A 37 17.46 6.36 -5.74
CA ALA A 37 17.65 6.02 -7.15
C ALA A 37 17.13 4.61 -7.45
N LEU A 38 17.42 3.64 -6.57
CA LEU A 38 16.95 2.26 -6.72
C LEU A 38 15.43 2.16 -6.58
N MET A 39 14.81 2.86 -5.61
CA MET A 39 13.35 2.87 -5.48
C MET A 39 12.67 3.42 -6.74
N LYS A 40 13.23 4.50 -7.31
CA LYS A 40 12.74 5.07 -8.57
C LYS A 40 12.88 4.08 -9.73
N GLU A 41 14.05 3.45 -9.87
CA GLU A 41 14.31 2.42 -10.88
C GLU A 41 13.30 1.27 -10.79
N ILE A 42 13.08 0.73 -9.59
CA ILE A 42 12.14 -0.37 -9.35
C ILE A 42 10.72 0.08 -9.68
N LYS A 43 10.29 1.24 -9.19
CA LYS A 43 8.96 1.81 -9.47
C LYS A 43 8.70 1.92 -10.97
N GLU A 44 9.62 2.51 -11.72
CA GLU A 44 9.48 2.70 -13.17
C GLU A 44 9.40 1.35 -13.90
N LYS A 45 10.28 0.39 -13.56
CA LYS A 45 10.28 -0.94 -14.18
C LYS A 45 9.01 -1.71 -13.88
N LEU A 46 8.53 -1.69 -12.64
CA LEU A 46 7.29 -2.38 -12.25
C LEU A 46 6.06 -1.79 -12.94
N LEU A 47 5.94 -0.46 -12.99
CA LEU A 47 4.86 0.21 -13.74
C LEU A 47 4.94 -0.04 -15.26
N GLY A 48 6.13 -0.39 -15.77
CA GLY A 48 6.37 -0.79 -17.15
C GLY A 48 5.99 -2.23 -17.49
N VAL A 49 5.72 -3.09 -16.50
CA VAL A 49 5.38 -4.50 -16.76
C VAL A 49 4.04 -4.61 -17.49
N ARG A 50 4.03 -5.39 -18.57
CA ARG A 50 2.83 -5.73 -19.34
C ARG A 50 2.67 -7.24 -19.38
N ASP A 51 1.43 -7.71 -19.26
CA ASP A 51 1.11 -9.09 -19.56
C ASP A 51 1.26 -9.33 -21.07
N PRO A 52 2.12 -10.25 -21.52
CA PRO A 52 2.31 -10.53 -22.94
C PRO A 52 1.07 -11.11 -23.63
N GLN A 53 0.11 -11.69 -22.89
CA GLN A 53 -1.10 -12.26 -23.47
C GLN A 53 -2.17 -11.19 -23.71
N SER A 54 -2.45 -10.34 -22.70
CA SER A 54 -3.51 -9.32 -22.79
C SER A 54 -3.02 -7.92 -23.19
N GLY A 55 -1.72 -7.64 -23.05
CA GLY A 55 -1.14 -6.31 -23.21
C GLY A 55 -1.44 -5.34 -22.06
N LEU A 56 -2.18 -5.77 -21.03
CA LEU A 56 -2.54 -4.92 -19.89
C LEU A 56 -1.36 -4.69 -18.95
N SER A 57 -1.37 -3.55 -18.25
CA SER A 57 -0.46 -3.33 -17.13
C SER A 57 -0.76 -4.31 -15.99
N VAL A 58 0.27 -4.99 -15.49
CA VAL A 58 0.14 -5.91 -14.33
C VAL A 58 0.09 -5.11 -13.02
N ILE A 59 0.88 -4.05 -12.95
CA ILE A 59 1.01 -3.15 -11.80
C ILE A 59 0.63 -1.76 -12.26
N THR A 60 -0.30 -1.12 -11.56
CA THR A 60 -0.81 0.23 -11.89
C THR A 60 -0.33 1.29 -10.91
N ARG A 61 0.14 0.87 -9.73
CA ARG A 61 0.61 1.78 -8.68
C ARG A 61 1.84 1.22 -7.99
N VAL A 62 2.79 2.09 -7.68
CA VAL A 62 3.90 1.79 -6.77
C VAL A 62 4.15 3.04 -5.92
N ASP A 63 3.89 2.92 -4.63
CA ASP A 63 4.10 3.98 -3.65
C ASP A 63 5.47 3.83 -3.00
N ILE A 64 6.21 4.94 -2.89
CA ILE A 64 7.41 5.01 -2.05
C ILE A 64 6.93 5.32 -0.64
N ALA A 65 7.18 4.43 0.31
CA ALA A 65 6.62 4.51 1.65
C ALA A 65 6.95 5.83 2.35
N SER A 66 8.17 6.34 2.18
CA SER A 66 8.60 7.62 2.75
C SER A 66 7.88 8.85 2.17
N GLU A 67 7.18 8.71 1.04
CA GLU A 67 6.37 9.78 0.43
C GLU A 67 4.91 9.74 0.91
N VAL A 68 4.40 8.56 1.31
CA VAL A 68 2.97 8.37 1.58
C VAL A 68 2.64 8.05 3.04
N TYR A 69 3.60 7.54 3.80
CA TYR A 69 3.44 7.22 5.22
C TYR A 69 4.01 8.34 6.10
N SER A 70 3.33 8.57 7.21
CA SER A 70 3.69 9.59 8.20
C SER A 70 3.53 9.06 9.62
N GLY A 71 4.15 9.75 10.58
CA GLY A 71 4.06 9.39 11.99
C GLY A 71 5.22 8.52 12.48
N PRO A 72 5.24 8.19 13.78
CA PRO A 72 6.41 7.61 14.45
C PRO A 72 6.81 6.22 13.93
N TYR A 73 5.90 5.50 13.28
CA TYR A 73 6.11 4.15 12.76
C TYR A 73 6.28 4.09 11.23
N SER A 74 6.39 5.23 10.56
CA SER A 74 6.41 5.27 9.09
C SER A 74 7.61 4.56 8.46
N GLN A 75 8.67 4.34 9.24
CA GLN A 75 9.91 3.66 8.82
C GLN A 75 9.96 2.17 9.18
N SER A 76 8.92 1.63 9.85
CA SER A 76 8.88 0.22 10.26
C SER A 76 8.33 -0.70 9.16
N GLY A 77 7.81 -0.13 8.07
CA GLY A 77 7.20 -0.83 6.97
C GLY A 77 8.15 -1.14 5.80
N PRO A 78 7.60 -1.59 4.66
CA PRO A 78 8.35 -1.72 3.40
C PRO A 78 8.82 -0.36 2.89
N ASP A 79 9.81 -0.35 2.00
CA ASP A 79 10.27 0.87 1.31
C ASP A 79 9.34 1.24 0.15
N LEU A 80 8.72 0.24 -0.46
CA LEU A 80 7.83 0.35 -1.61
C LEU A 80 6.57 -0.51 -1.40
N ILE A 81 5.42 0.00 -1.82
CA ILE A 81 4.14 -0.70 -1.79
C ILE A 81 3.64 -0.85 -3.22
N VAL A 82 3.48 -2.09 -3.67
CA VAL A 82 3.02 -2.44 -5.02
C VAL A 82 1.49 -2.51 -5.05
N GLY A 83 0.86 -1.87 -6.04
CA GLY A 83 -0.56 -1.98 -6.33
C GLY A 83 -0.80 -2.67 -7.66
N TYR A 84 -1.36 -3.88 -7.61
CA TYR A 84 -1.70 -4.67 -8.80
C TYR A 84 -2.97 -4.16 -9.49
N ASN A 85 -3.04 -4.35 -10.80
CA ASN A 85 -4.22 -4.03 -11.61
C ASN A 85 -5.36 -5.03 -11.36
N ARG A 86 -6.58 -4.72 -11.83
CA ARG A 86 -7.72 -5.65 -11.84
C ARG A 86 -7.35 -6.96 -12.53
N GLY A 87 -7.61 -8.08 -11.85
CA GLY A 87 -7.30 -9.42 -12.35
C GLY A 87 -5.87 -9.90 -12.07
N TYR A 88 -5.03 -9.06 -11.48
CA TYR A 88 -3.66 -9.40 -11.10
C TYR A 88 -3.48 -9.34 -9.58
N ARG A 89 -2.55 -10.15 -9.07
CA ARG A 89 -2.19 -10.26 -7.65
C ARG A 89 -0.82 -10.91 -7.51
N ALA A 90 -0.24 -10.84 -6.31
CA ALA A 90 0.91 -11.67 -5.98
C ALA A 90 0.57 -13.17 -6.08
N GLY A 91 1.50 -13.93 -6.69
CA GLY A 91 1.38 -15.38 -6.83
C GLY A 91 1.48 -16.11 -5.48
N TRP A 92 0.78 -17.22 -5.32
CA TRP A 92 0.76 -17.95 -4.05
C TRP A 92 2.13 -18.44 -3.60
N LYS A 93 2.92 -18.92 -4.55
CA LYS A 93 4.27 -19.44 -4.30
C LYS A 93 5.21 -18.35 -3.79
N THR A 94 5.12 -17.14 -4.33
CA THR A 94 6.04 -16.05 -3.98
C THR A 94 5.81 -15.53 -2.56
N ILE A 95 4.56 -15.52 -2.10
CA ILE A 95 4.20 -15.15 -0.71
C ILE A 95 4.77 -16.15 0.30
N LEU A 96 4.92 -17.41 -0.09
CA LEU A 96 5.56 -18.46 0.71
C LEU A 96 7.09 -18.46 0.59
N GLY A 97 7.67 -17.49 -0.13
CA GLY A 97 9.12 -17.33 -0.29
C GLY A 97 9.74 -18.14 -1.43
N ALA A 98 8.94 -18.73 -2.31
CA ALA A 98 9.45 -19.43 -3.49
C ALA A 98 9.71 -18.47 -4.67
N PHE A 99 10.61 -18.89 -5.57
CA PHE A 99 11.01 -18.14 -6.76
C PHE A 99 10.66 -18.96 -8.02
N PRO A 100 9.38 -18.98 -8.44
CA PRO A 100 8.99 -19.69 -9.65
C PRO A 100 9.69 -19.10 -10.89
N PRO A 101 9.96 -19.91 -11.93
CA PRO A 101 10.61 -19.43 -13.15
C PRO A 101 9.70 -18.50 -13.95
N ASP A 102 8.38 -18.73 -13.90
CA ASP A 102 7.39 -17.92 -14.57
C ASP A 102 7.09 -16.65 -13.77
N THR A 103 7.10 -15.51 -14.45
CA THR A 103 6.77 -14.21 -13.86
C THR A 103 5.27 -13.98 -13.70
N LEU A 104 4.46 -14.65 -14.53
CA LEU A 104 3.01 -14.62 -14.53
C LEU A 104 2.46 -16.04 -14.70
N GLU A 105 1.47 -16.42 -13.88
CA GLU A 105 0.76 -17.68 -13.99
C GLU A 105 -0.75 -17.44 -13.85
N ASN A 106 -1.58 -18.20 -14.56
CA ASN A 106 -3.03 -18.13 -14.41
C ASN A 106 -3.44 -18.73 -13.05
N ASN A 107 -4.22 -17.98 -12.28
CA ASN A 107 -4.79 -18.49 -11.05
C ASN A 107 -6.07 -19.29 -11.32
N ASN A 108 -5.94 -20.61 -11.42
CA ASN A 108 -7.07 -21.54 -11.60
C ASN A 108 -7.67 -22.03 -10.26
N ASN A 109 -7.25 -21.46 -9.13
CA ASN A 109 -7.76 -21.81 -7.81
C ASN A 109 -9.15 -21.18 -7.60
N PRO A 110 -10.12 -21.87 -6.98
CA PRO A 110 -11.37 -21.27 -6.52
C PRO A 110 -11.19 -19.99 -5.68
N TRP A 111 -10.11 -19.89 -4.91
CA TRP A 111 -9.71 -18.66 -4.23
C TRP A 111 -8.87 -17.78 -5.16
N SER A 112 -9.56 -16.98 -5.96
CA SER A 112 -8.94 -16.16 -7.02
C SER A 112 -8.75 -14.68 -6.64
N GLY A 113 -9.42 -14.20 -5.60
CA GLY A 113 -9.41 -12.78 -5.21
C GLY A 113 -8.66 -12.47 -3.91
N ASP A 114 -8.09 -11.28 -3.83
CA ASP A 114 -7.76 -10.59 -2.59
C ASP A 114 -8.01 -9.08 -2.72
N HIS A 115 -7.72 -8.32 -1.66
CA HIS A 115 -7.80 -6.87 -1.60
C HIS A 115 -6.41 -6.20 -1.61
N CYS A 116 -5.37 -6.99 -1.89
CA CYS A 116 -3.97 -6.59 -1.88
C CYS A 116 -3.59 -6.07 -3.27
N MET A 117 -4.29 -5.04 -3.73
CA MET A 117 -4.16 -4.48 -5.08
C MET A 117 -4.06 -2.95 -5.05
N ASP A 118 -4.04 -2.32 -6.22
CA ASP A 118 -4.09 -0.86 -6.31
C ASP A 118 -5.36 -0.31 -5.65
N ARG A 119 -5.18 0.49 -4.58
CA ARG A 119 -6.28 1.05 -3.79
C ARG A 119 -7.22 1.94 -4.62
N ASP A 120 -6.71 2.57 -5.68
CA ASP A 120 -7.53 3.48 -6.51
C ASP A 120 -8.50 2.68 -7.39
N LEU A 121 -8.24 1.38 -7.60
CA LEU A 121 -9.13 0.45 -8.30
C LEU A 121 -10.18 -0.17 -7.37
N VAL A 122 -10.06 -0.03 -6.06
CA VAL A 122 -11.02 -0.53 -5.06
C VAL A 122 -11.31 0.56 -4.02
N PRO A 123 -11.99 1.66 -4.42
CA PRO A 123 -12.29 2.74 -3.50
C PRO A 123 -13.25 2.27 -2.40
N GLY A 124 -13.01 2.74 -1.18
CA GLY A 124 -13.95 2.55 -0.06
C GLY A 124 -15.27 3.28 -0.31
N VAL A 125 -16.35 2.74 0.25
CA VAL A 125 -17.70 3.35 0.18
C VAL A 125 -18.15 3.72 1.58
N LEU A 126 -18.60 4.96 1.75
CA LEU A 126 -19.24 5.43 2.98
C LEU A 126 -20.73 5.70 2.71
N LEU A 127 -21.59 4.99 3.41
CA LEU A 127 -23.04 5.14 3.32
C LEU A 127 -23.57 5.75 4.62
N SER A 128 -24.46 6.73 4.50
CA SER A 128 -25.10 7.36 5.65
C SER A 128 -26.52 7.80 5.30
N ASN A 129 -27.41 7.74 6.30
CA ASN A 129 -28.72 8.39 6.24
C ASN A 129 -28.66 9.88 6.63
N ARG A 130 -27.48 10.39 6.97
CA ARG A 130 -27.20 11.82 7.22
C ARG A 130 -26.36 12.39 6.09
N LYS A 131 -26.47 13.70 5.89
CA LYS A 131 -25.70 14.41 4.88
C LYS A 131 -24.21 14.44 5.27
N ILE A 132 -23.37 13.84 4.44
CA ILE A 132 -21.92 13.95 4.52
C ILE A 132 -21.50 15.35 4.03
N SER A 133 -20.74 16.09 4.82
CA SER A 133 -20.30 17.46 4.52
C SER A 133 -18.89 17.54 3.94
N VAL A 134 -18.14 16.44 4.00
CA VAL A 134 -16.76 16.35 3.51
C VAL A 134 -16.75 15.82 2.07
N GLY A 135 -16.03 16.51 1.18
CA GLY A 135 -15.99 16.15 -0.25
C GLY A 135 -15.21 14.86 -0.58
N ALA A 136 -14.16 14.55 0.17
CA ALA A 136 -13.35 13.34 0.02
C ALA A 136 -13.14 12.69 1.40
N PRO A 137 -14.13 11.95 1.92
CA PRO A 137 -14.01 11.29 3.22
C PRO A 137 -12.94 10.19 3.15
N ALA A 138 -12.18 10.06 4.24
CA ALA A 138 -11.16 9.03 4.39
C ALA A 138 -11.54 8.03 5.50
N LEU A 139 -10.92 6.85 5.49
CA LEU A 139 -11.11 5.88 6.58
C LEU A 139 -10.74 6.47 7.95
N THR A 140 -9.75 7.36 8.00
CA THR A 140 -9.33 8.07 9.21
C THR A 140 -10.38 9.02 9.77
N ASP A 141 -11.40 9.38 8.99
CA ASP A 141 -12.49 10.26 9.44
C ASP A 141 -13.58 9.51 10.23
N ILE A 142 -13.61 8.17 10.17
CA ILE A 142 -14.64 7.36 10.84
C ILE A 142 -14.58 7.52 12.36
N SER A 143 -13.40 7.34 12.98
CA SER A 143 -13.28 7.43 14.43
C SER A 143 -13.60 8.84 14.97
N PRO A 144 -13.06 9.94 14.40
CA PRO A 144 -13.47 11.29 14.77
C PRO A 144 -14.98 11.57 14.61
N THR A 145 -15.61 11.00 13.57
CA THR A 145 -17.05 11.12 13.36
C THR A 145 -17.81 10.47 14.51
N ILE A 146 -17.45 9.24 14.88
CA ILE A 146 -18.08 8.51 15.98
C ILE A 146 -17.92 9.30 17.29
N LEU A 147 -16.71 9.76 17.62
CA LEU A 147 -16.48 10.53 18.85
C LEU A 147 -17.35 11.80 18.91
N ALA A 148 -17.42 12.56 17.82
CA ALA A 148 -18.25 13.76 17.73
C ALA A 148 -19.74 13.44 17.96
N GLU A 149 -20.23 12.31 17.44
CA GLU A 149 -21.61 11.90 17.65
C GLU A 149 -21.95 11.59 19.11
N PHE A 150 -20.98 11.15 19.91
CA PHE A 150 -21.14 10.95 21.35
C PHE A 150 -20.77 12.17 22.20
N GLY A 151 -20.44 13.31 21.59
CA GLY A 151 -20.00 14.51 22.31
C GLY A 151 -18.63 14.34 22.99
N ILE A 152 -17.82 13.39 22.52
CA ILE A 152 -16.48 13.13 23.04
C ILE A 152 -15.46 13.93 22.22
N GLU A 153 -14.57 14.66 22.91
CA GLU A 153 -13.53 15.44 22.24
C GLU A 153 -12.54 14.52 21.51
N LYS A 154 -12.17 14.91 20.28
CA LYS A 154 -11.16 14.20 19.49
C LYS A 154 -9.77 14.41 20.11
N PRO A 155 -9.00 13.35 20.41
CA PRO A 155 -7.60 13.50 20.83
C PRO A 155 -6.77 14.28 19.80
N LYS A 156 -5.81 15.09 20.28
CA LYS A 156 -4.98 15.97 19.43
C LYS A 156 -4.20 15.21 18.36
N ASP A 157 -3.68 14.04 18.71
CA ASP A 157 -2.85 13.23 17.82
C ASP A 157 -3.68 12.31 16.89
N MET A 158 -5.02 12.32 17.02
CA MET A 158 -5.90 11.53 16.15
C MET A 158 -6.07 12.21 14.80
N MET A 159 -5.73 11.48 13.74
CA MET A 159 -5.94 11.90 12.35
C MET A 159 -7.43 11.99 11.99
N GLY A 160 -7.72 12.70 10.92
CA GLY A 160 -9.06 12.85 10.37
C GLY A 160 -9.94 13.85 11.11
N ARG A 161 -11.18 13.95 10.66
CA ARG A 161 -12.21 14.86 11.17
C ARG A 161 -13.58 14.22 11.05
N SER A 162 -14.57 14.73 11.78
CA SER A 162 -15.95 14.29 11.56
C SER A 162 -16.38 14.58 10.12
N VAL A 163 -17.09 13.62 9.50
CA VAL A 163 -17.67 13.78 8.16
C VAL A 163 -19.01 14.49 8.16
N PHE A 164 -19.58 14.75 9.34
CA PHE A 164 -20.80 15.52 9.53
C PHE A 164 -20.48 16.96 9.97
N GLN A 165 -21.43 17.87 9.74
CA GLN A 165 -21.36 19.20 10.36
C GLN A 165 -21.57 19.08 11.88
N PRO A 166 -20.94 19.94 12.69
CA PRO A 166 -21.33 20.09 14.09
C PRO A 166 -22.82 20.44 14.14
N ASP A 167 -23.63 19.63 14.83
CA ASP A 167 -25.05 19.94 15.01
C ASP A 167 -25.17 21.22 15.83
N SER A 168 -25.68 22.31 15.22
CA SER A 168 -25.99 23.57 15.90
C SER A 168 -27.17 23.48 16.88
N THR A 169 -27.71 22.27 17.09
CA THR A 169 -28.95 21.98 17.82
C THR A 169 -28.78 20.96 18.95
N ARG A 170 -27.55 20.66 19.38
CA ARG A 170 -27.36 19.84 20.58
C ARG A 170 -27.60 20.70 21.82
N PHE A 171 -28.73 20.45 22.47
CA PHE A 171 -29.19 21.03 23.74
C PHE A 171 -28.23 20.72 24.89
#